data_AF-A0A849C7A4-F1
#
_entry.id   AF-A0A849C7A4-F1
#
_cell.length_a   1.000
_cell.length_b   1.000
_cell.length_c   1.000
_cell.angle_alpha   90.00
_cell.angle_beta   90.00
_cell.angle_gamma   90.00
#
_symmetry.space_group_name_H-M   'P 1'
#
loop_
_entity.id
_entity.type
_entity.pdbx_description
1 polymer ?
#
loop_
_entity_poly.entity_id
_entity_poly.type
_entity_poly.pdbx_seq_one_letter_code
_entity_poly.pdbx_strand_id
1 'polypeptide(L)'
;MSTPTPDSTPLPDRMTWDELAALPAEQAERIELVKGRPVWVRTGPPEHQRFATRVRNALEVCGRDSMRARPGECWQVDTETNVFLSRAKDDFLTPDFLVYHCPDEPWTPIFAEDVVIVGEVLSPSNHIGEMLAKQARYAEAGISEYWEVLLDREGRRIDTILTYALSTPGDLPDGVTPLRPRQYAQVGEWSHRVHPVISLGHPFPISIPWADLAY
;
A
#
# COMPACT_ATOMS: atom_id res chain seq x y z
N MET A 1 -36.27 3.89 -13.96
CA MET A 1 -35.80 2.90 -12.97
C MET A 1 -34.33 3.17 -12.78
N SER A 2 -33.96 3.78 -11.65
CA SER A 2 -32.55 4.09 -11.36
C SER A 2 -31.79 2.79 -11.15
N THR A 3 -30.72 2.59 -11.89
CA THR A 3 -29.77 1.50 -11.67
C THR A 3 -29.23 1.60 -10.24
N PRO A 4 -29.21 0.51 -9.45
CA PRO A 4 -28.59 0.51 -8.13
C PRO A 4 -27.12 0.89 -8.26
N THR A 5 -26.63 1.74 -7.37
CA THR A 5 -25.20 2.02 -7.23
C THR A 5 -24.49 0.70 -6.85
N PRO A 6 -23.32 0.36 -7.42
CA PRO A 6 -22.72 -0.97 -7.28
C PRO A 6 -22.47 -1.41 -5.81
N ASP A 7 -22.22 -0.46 -4.91
CA ASP A 7 -21.99 -0.68 -3.47
C ASP A 7 -23.23 -1.14 -2.67
N SER A 8 -24.35 -1.43 -3.33
CA SER A 8 -25.63 -1.77 -2.65
C SER A 8 -25.96 -3.26 -2.63
N THR A 9 -25.16 -4.12 -3.28
CA THR A 9 -25.40 -5.56 -3.26
C THR A 9 -24.83 -6.15 -1.98
N PRO A 10 -25.63 -6.87 -1.17
CA PRO A 10 -25.12 -7.55 0.02
C PRO A 10 -24.05 -8.56 -0.37
N LEU A 11 -22.87 -8.44 0.24
CA LEU A 11 -21.82 -9.44 0.10
C LEU A 11 -22.18 -10.67 0.96
N PRO A 12 -21.81 -11.89 0.54
CA PRO A 12 -21.99 -13.07 1.36
C PRO A 12 -21.12 -13.00 2.63
N ASP A 13 -21.50 -13.74 3.68
CA ASP A 13 -20.74 -13.78 4.94
C ASP A 13 -19.30 -14.33 4.75
N ARG A 14 -19.12 -15.15 3.71
CA ARG A 14 -17.89 -15.84 3.35
C ARG A 14 -17.73 -15.85 1.83
N MET A 15 -16.50 -15.67 1.36
CA MET A 15 -16.12 -15.77 -0.05
C MET A 15 -14.68 -16.28 -0.16
N THR A 16 -14.45 -17.24 -1.06
CA THR A 16 -13.13 -17.75 -1.43
C THR A 16 -12.50 -16.90 -2.54
N TRP A 17 -11.18 -17.01 -2.70
CA TRP A 17 -10.48 -16.36 -3.81
C TRP A 17 -11.03 -16.79 -5.19
N ASP A 18 -11.29 -18.08 -5.38
CA ASP A 18 -11.76 -18.61 -6.67
C ASP A 18 -13.18 -18.08 -7.01
N GLU A 19 -14.04 -17.95 -6.00
CA GLU A 19 -15.37 -17.33 -6.15
C GLU A 19 -15.27 -15.85 -6.49
N LEU A 20 -14.37 -15.11 -5.82
CA LEU A 20 -14.12 -13.69 -6.11
C LEU A 20 -13.56 -13.51 -7.53
N ALA A 21 -12.59 -14.33 -7.93
CA ALA A 21 -11.95 -14.28 -9.23
C ALA A 21 -12.90 -14.66 -10.39
N ALA A 22 -14.00 -15.35 -10.09
CA ALA A 22 -15.05 -15.67 -11.05
C ALA A 22 -16.06 -14.51 -11.26
N LEU A 23 -16.03 -13.45 -10.45
CA LEU A 23 -16.86 -12.27 -10.63
C LEU A 23 -16.40 -11.43 -11.85
N PRO A 24 -17.27 -10.57 -12.40
CA PRO A 24 -16.85 -9.55 -13.36
C PRO A 24 -15.72 -8.68 -12.78
N ALA A 25 -14.70 -8.36 -13.58
CA ALA A 25 -13.51 -7.62 -13.13
C ALA A 25 -13.86 -6.32 -12.39
N GLU A 26 -14.77 -5.52 -12.95
CA GLU A 26 -15.25 -4.25 -12.36
C GLU A 26 -15.85 -4.42 -10.95
N GLN A 27 -16.36 -5.62 -10.64
CA GLN A 27 -16.91 -5.95 -9.34
C GLN A 27 -15.82 -6.53 -8.41
N ALA A 28 -14.97 -7.41 -8.92
CA ALA A 28 -13.90 -8.04 -8.14
C ALA A 28 -12.88 -7.01 -7.63
N GLU A 29 -12.53 -6.01 -8.46
CA GLU A 29 -11.62 -4.91 -8.11
C GLU A 29 -12.12 -4.04 -6.96
N ARG A 30 -13.42 -4.12 -6.64
CA ARG A 30 -14.06 -3.36 -5.56
C ARG A 30 -14.25 -4.16 -4.28
N ILE A 31 -13.71 -5.38 -4.21
CA ILE A 31 -13.89 -6.27 -3.06
C ILE A 31 -12.52 -6.73 -2.55
N GLU A 32 -12.26 -6.50 -1.27
CA GLU A 32 -11.14 -7.11 -0.54
C GLU A 32 -11.65 -8.28 0.32
N LEU A 33 -10.79 -9.29 0.55
CA LEU A 33 -11.07 -10.36 1.51
C LEU A 33 -10.32 -10.14 2.83
N VAL A 34 -11.06 -10.21 3.93
CA VAL A 34 -10.54 -10.15 5.30
C VAL A 34 -10.85 -11.47 6.00
N LYS A 35 -9.88 -12.40 6.00
CA LYS A 35 -10.02 -13.75 6.59
C LYS A 35 -11.28 -14.47 6.08
N GLY A 36 -11.46 -14.43 4.77
CA GLY A 36 -12.58 -14.97 4.01
C GLY A 36 -13.86 -14.14 4.07
N ARG A 37 -13.87 -12.94 4.68
CA ARG A 37 -15.01 -12.00 4.63
C ARG A 37 -14.81 -11.00 3.50
N PRO A 38 -15.72 -10.93 2.53
CA PRO A 38 -15.67 -9.88 1.51
C PRO A 38 -16.07 -8.51 2.10
N VAL A 39 -15.33 -7.47 1.74
CA VAL A 39 -15.55 -6.07 2.14
C VAL A 39 -15.50 -5.19 0.90
N TRP A 40 -16.50 -4.32 0.73
CA TRP A 40 -16.48 -3.31 -0.33
C TRP A 40 -15.38 -2.28 -0.08
N VAL A 41 -14.55 -2.05 -1.07
CA VAL A 41 -13.60 -0.94 -1.12
C VAL A 41 -14.08 0.12 -2.10
N ARG A 42 -13.82 1.38 -1.73
CA ARG A 42 -14.17 2.53 -2.56
C ARG A 42 -13.05 2.78 -3.55
N THR A 43 -13.40 2.91 -4.83
CA THR A 43 -12.49 3.47 -5.82
C THR A 43 -12.26 4.95 -5.50
N GLY A 44 -11.01 5.31 -5.24
CA GLY A 44 -10.61 6.71 -5.01
C GLY A 44 -10.89 7.60 -6.23
N PRO A 45 -10.98 8.94 -6.05
CA PRO A 45 -11.13 9.86 -7.17
C PRO A 45 -9.91 9.81 -8.12
N PRO A 46 -10.01 10.24 -9.38
CA PRO A 46 -8.92 10.13 -10.36
C PRO A 46 -7.58 10.73 -9.92
N GLU A 47 -7.62 11.77 -9.08
CA GLU A 47 -6.45 12.40 -8.46
C GLU A 47 -5.63 11.39 -7.63
N HIS A 48 -6.31 10.50 -6.91
CA HIS A 48 -5.69 9.44 -6.13
C HIS A 48 -4.83 8.53 -7.00
N GLN A 49 -5.43 7.99 -8.07
CA GLN A 49 -4.77 7.12 -9.03
C GLN A 49 -3.61 7.82 -9.72
N ARG A 50 -3.79 9.11 -10.04
CA ARG A 50 -2.73 9.92 -10.63
C ARG A 50 -1.51 10.01 -9.72
N PHE A 51 -1.68 10.34 -8.45
CA PHE A 51 -0.54 10.49 -7.53
C PHE A 51 0.06 9.14 -7.12
N ALA A 52 -0.75 8.08 -6.98
CA ALA A 52 -0.25 6.71 -6.81
C ALA A 52 0.67 6.32 -7.97
N THR A 53 0.22 6.55 -9.22
CA THR A 53 1.01 6.29 -10.43
C THR A 53 2.31 7.10 -10.46
N ARG A 54 2.29 8.36 -10.03
CA ARG A 54 3.50 9.22 -9.99
C ARG A 54 4.52 8.70 -8.99
N VAL A 55 4.08 8.34 -7.79
CA VAL A 55 4.94 7.76 -6.76
C VAL A 55 5.49 6.41 -7.24
N ARG A 56 4.65 5.55 -7.82
CA ARG A 56 5.08 4.30 -8.45
C ARG A 56 6.18 4.52 -9.49
N ASN A 57 5.99 5.47 -10.42
CA ASN A 57 6.97 5.75 -11.48
C ASN A 57 8.31 6.23 -10.90
N ALA A 58 8.27 7.08 -9.89
CA ALA A 58 9.48 7.58 -9.23
C ALA A 58 10.23 6.47 -8.47
N LEU A 59 9.49 5.59 -7.79
CA LEU A 59 10.06 4.40 -7.15
C LEU A 59 10.62 3.42 -8.17
N GLU A 60 9.97 3.23 -9.32
CA GLU A 60 10.46 2.37 -10.40
C GLU A 60 11.80 2.87 -10.95
N VAL A 61 11.95 4.18 -11.14
CA VAL A 61 13.23 4.79 -11.52
C VAL A 61 14.31 4.47 -10.48
N CYS A 62 14.05 4.73 -9.20
CA CYS A 62 15.00 4.44 -8.11
C CYS A 62 15.37 2.95 -8.05
N GLY A 63 14.39 2.06 -8.17
CA GLY A 63 14.61 0.62 -8.17
C GLY A 63 15.46 0.16 -9.34
N ARG A 64 15.20 0.69 -10.55
CA ARG A 64 16.02 0.40 -11.75
C ARG A 64 17.44 0.90 -11.64
N ASP A 65 17.64 2.09 -11.08
CA ASP A 65 18.97 2.63 -10.83
C ASP A 65 19.73 1.79 -9.80
N SER A 66 19.04 1.32 -8.76
CA SER A 66 19.61 0.38 -7.80
C SER A 66 20.05 -0.92 -8.45
N MET A 67 19.19 -1.55 -9.27
CA MET A 67 19.52 -2.80 -9.97
C MET A 67 20.70 -2.65 -10.95
N ARG A 68 20.86 -1.47 -11.57
CA ARG A 68 22.04 -1.16 -12.41
C ARG A 68 23.31 -1.05 -11.59
N ALA A 69 23.23 -0.44 -10.42
CA ALA A 69 24.39 -0.24 -9.53
C ALA A 69 24.76 -1.51 -8.74
N ARG A 70 23.78 -2.36 -8.43
CA ARG A 70 23.91 -3.55 -7.58
C ARG A 70 23.37 -4.79 -8.30
N PRO A 71 24.17 -5.42 -9.18
CA PRO A 71 23.79 -6.67 -9.84
C PRO A 71 23.44 -7.75 -8.80
N GLY A 72 22.25 -8.32 -8.90
CA GLY A 72 21.72 -9.31 -7.96
C GLY A 72 20.51 -8.83 -7.17
N GLU A 73 20.26 -7.52 -7.11
CA GLU A 73 18.97 -7.01 -6.69
C GLU A 73 17.94 -7.12 -7.81
N CYS A 74 16.69 -7.39 -7.46
CA CYS A 74 15.58 -7.38 -8.39
C CYS A 74 14.33 -6.79 -7.71
N TRP A 75 13.84 -5.68 -8.25
CA TRP A 75 12.71 -4.92 -7.73
C TRP A 75 11.65 -4.74 -8.81
N GLN A 76 10.39 -4.95 -8.45
CA GLN A 76 9.23 -4.56 -9.24
C GLN A 76 8.39 -3.55 -8.46
N VAL A 77 7.73 -2.65 -9.19
CA VAL A 77 6.89 -1.60 -8.61
C VAL A 77 5.61 -1.51 -9.41
N ASP A 78 4.48 -1.69 -8.74
CA ASP A 78 3.16 -1.71 -9.36
C ASP A 78 2.16 -0.83 -8.58
N THR A 79 0.95 -0.75 -9.11
CA THR A 79 -0.20 -0.08 -8.51
C THR A 79 -1.36 -1.07 -8.40
N GLU A 80 -2.27 -0.84 -7.46
CA GLU A 80 -3.56 -1.55 -7.33
C GLU A 80 -3.45 -3.09 -7.43
N THR A 81 -2.35 -3.66 -6.91
CA THR A 81 -2.10 -5.11 -6.98
C THR A 81 -2.37 -5.75 -5.63
N ASN A 82 -3.17 -6.81 -5.61
CA ASN A 82 -3.50 -7.52 -4.38
C ASN A 82 -2.25 -8.10 -3.71
N VAL A 83 -2.06 -7.76 -2.43
CA VAL A 83 -1.03 -8.33 -1.56
C VAL A 83 -1.70 -9.32 -0.61
N PHE A 84 -1.42 -10.60 -0.80
CA PHE A 84 -1.95 -11.66 0.05
C PHE A 84 -1.20 -11.70 1.38
N LEU A 85 -1.94 -11.47 2.47
CA LEU A 85 -1.44 -11.48 3.85
C LEU A 85 -1.42 -12.89 4.44
N SER A 86 -2.07 -13.85 3.78
CA SER A 86 -2.06 -15.28 4.13
C SER A 86 -1.75 -16.15 2.90
N ARG A 87 -1.06 -17.27 3.11
CA ARG A 87 -0.83 -18.28 2.05
C ARG A 87 -2.13 -18.94 1.56
N ALA A 88 -3.20 -18.90 2.37
CA ALA A 88 -4.52 -19.38 1.99
C ALA A 88 -5.25 -18.45 1.01
N LYS A 89 -4.73 -17.23 0.77
CA LYS A 89 -5.31 -16.20 -0.11
C LYS A 89 -6.73 -15.75 0.28
N ASP A 90 -7.09 -15.94 1.54
CA ASP A 90 -8.35 -15.51 2.13
C ASP A 90 -8.24 -14.16 2.85
N ASP A 91 -7.05 -13.59 2.92
CA ASP A 91 -6.76 -12.32 3.56
C ASP A 91 -5.81 -11.53 2.65
N PHE A 92 -6.30 -10.43 2.06
CA PHE A 92 -5.48 -9.55 1.23
C PHE A 92 -5.89 -8.08 1.39
N LEU A 93 -4.99 -7.21 0.96
CA LEU A 93 -5.20 -5.77 0.80
C LEU A 93 -4.73 -5.35 -0.58
N THR A 94 -5.31 -4.27 -1.11
CA THR A 94 -4.90 -3.68 -2.37
C THR A 94 -4.29 -2.29 -2.11
N PRO A 95 -2.96 -2.19 -1.93
CA PRO A 95 -2.29 -0.89 -1.79
C PRO A 95 -2.34 -0.11 -3.10
N ASP A 96 -2.22 1.21 -3.01
CA ASP A 96 -2.21 2.09 -4.19
C ASP A 96 -0.92 1.97 -4.98
N PHE A 97 0.19 1.75 -4.28
CA PHE A 97 1.46 1.39 -4.87
C PHE A 97 2.22 0.44 -3.94
N LEU A 98 3.10 -0.36 -4.53
CA LEU A 98 3.92 -1.32 -3.80
C LEU A 98 5.26 -1.52 -4.49
N VAL A 99 6.27 -1.91 -3.69
CA VAL A 99 7.57 -2.37 -4.18
C VAL A 99 7.80 -3.76 -3.62
N TYR A 100 8.22 -4.69 -4.47
CA TYR A 100 8.40 -6.09 -4.11
C TYR A 100 9.58 -6.72 -4.86
N HIS A 101 10.03 -7.86 -4.37
CA HIS A 101 11.04 -8.67 -5.04
C HIS A 101 10.48 -9.27 -6.33
N CYS A 102 11.29 -9.29 -7.39
CA CYS A 102 10.86 -9.93 -8.64
C CYS A 102 10.46 -11.41 -8.38
N PRO A 103 9.29 -11.86 -8.87
CA PRO A 103 8.90 -13.25 -8.75
C PRO A 103 9.76 -14.13 -9.67
N ASP A 104 9.98 -15.38 -9.26
CA ASP A 104 10.70 -16.37 -10.07
C ASP A 104 9.92 -16.75 -11.35
N GLU A 105 8.59 -16.74 -11.27
CA GLU A 105 7.69 -17.09 -12.37
C GLU A 105 6.66 -15.98 -12.66
N PRO A 106 6.32 -15.74 -13.95
CA PRO A 106 5.24 -14.83 -14.31
C PRO A 106 3.90 -15.23 -13.68
N TRP A 107 3.06 -14.23 -13.38
CA TRP A 107 1.71 -14.42 -12.83
C TRP A 107 1.66 -15.05 -11.43
N THR A 108 2.80 -15.08 -10.73
CA THR A 108 2.86 -15.49 -9.33
C THR A 108 2.08 -14.50 -8.46
N PRO A 109 1.18 -14.97 -7.57
CA PRO A 109 0.52 -14.11 -6.60
C PRO A 109 1.53 -13.42 -5.68
N ILE A 110 1.31 -12.14 -5.39
CA ILE A 110 2.19 -11.36 -4.52
C ILE A 110 1.81 -11.60 -3.06
N PHE A 111 2.74 -12.17 -2.27
CA PHE A 111 2.55 -12.37 -0.84
C PHE A 111 3.27 -11.28 -0.06
N ALA A 112 2.76 -10.95 1.13
CA ALA A 112 3.34 -9.91 1.99
C ALA A 112 4.83 -10.12 2.31
N GLU A 113 5.31 -11.37 2.32
CA GLU A 113 6.72 -11.69 2.54
C GLU A 113 7.66 -11.26 1.40
N ASP A 114 7.12 -11.07 0.19
CA ASP A 114 7.87 -10.62 -0.98
C ASP A 114 7.84 -9.09 -1.14
N VAL A 115 6.97 -8.41 -0.37
CA VAL A 115 6.73 -6.96 -0.46
C VAL A 115 7.60 -6.21 0.55
N VAL A 116 8.30 -5.17 0.07
CA VAL A 116 9.18 -4.34 0.91
C VAL A 116 8.59 -2.97 1.22
N ILE A 117 7.81 -2.38 0.31
CA ILE A 117 7.08 -1.12 0.52
C ILE A 117 5.62 -1.34 0.11
N VAL A 118 4.70 -0.89 0.95
CA VAL A 118 3.30 -0.61 0.58
C VAL A 118 2.96 0.84 0.81
N GLY A 119 2.11 1.41 -0.05
CA GLY A 119 1.73 2.81 0.04
C GLY A 119 0.25 3.06 -0.19
N GLU A 120 -0.29 4.01 0.58
CA GLU A 120 -1.68 4.46 0.47
C GLU A 120 -1.69 5.98 0.25
N VAL A 121 -2.46 6.43 -0.75
CA VAL A 121 -2.71 7.84 -1.03
C VAL A 121 -3.92 8.26 -0.21
N LEU A 122 -3.72 9.21 0.70
CA LEU A 122 -4.76 9.63 1.62
C LEU A 122 -5.41 10.91 1.11
N SER A 123 -6.73 10.87 1.01
CA SER A 123 -7.57 12.05 0.83
C SER A 123 -8.04 12.58 2.18
N PRO A 124 -8.44 13.85 2.28
CA PRO A 124 -9.05 14.41 3.50
C PRO A 124 -10.30 13.67 3.98
N SER A 125 -10.93 12.85 3.13
CA SER A 125 -12.12 12.07 3.46
C SER A 125 -11.84 10.66 4.01
N ASN A 126 -10.58 10.21 4.03
CA ASN A 126 -10.24 8.88 4.54
C ASN A 126 -10.60 8.76 6.03
N HIS A 127 -11.27 7.67 6.40
CA HIS A 127 -11.60 7.39 7.79
C HIS A 127 -10.35 6.90 8.54
N ILE A 128 -9.94 7.63 9.59
CA ILE A 128 -8.78 7.30 10.42
C ILE A 128 -8.81 5.84 10.90
N GLY A 129 -9.98 5.33 11.27
CA GLY A 129 -10.14 3.94 11.71
C GLY A 129 -9.78 2.91 10.64
N GLU A 130 -10.18 3.14 9.39
CA GLU A 130 -9.88 2.25 8.26
C GLU A 130 -8.38 2.29 7.93
N MET A 131 -7.79 3.48 7.93
CA MET A 131 -6.36 3.69 7.74
C MET A 131 -5.53 2.95 8.79
N LEU A 132 -5.84 3.14 10.08
CA LEU A 132 -5.15 2.46 11.18
C LEU A 132 -5.34 0.93 11.13
N ALA A 133 -6.50 0.45 10.66
CA ALA A 133 -6.75 -0.98 10.48
C ALA A 133 -5.91 -1.56 9.33
N LYS A 134 -5.82 -0.88 8.19
CA LYS A 134 -4.95 -1.28 7.07
C LYS A 134 -3.48 -1.29 7.47
N GLN A 135 -3.01 -0.19 8.06
CA GLN A 135 -1.63 -0.05 8.55
C GLN A 135 -1.26 -1.20 9.50
N ALA A 136 -2.15 -1.55 10.42
CA ALA A 136 -1.93 -2.67 11.33
C ALA A 136 -1.86 -4.03 10.62
N ARG A 137 -2.72 -4.28 9.63
CA ARG A 137 -2.72 -5.53 8.86
C ARG A 137 -1.44 -5.71 8.07
N TYR A 138 -0.93 -4.66 7.41
CA TYR A 138 0.37 -4.69 6.74
C TYR A 138 1.51 -4.97 7.72
N ALA A 139 1.49 -4.33 8.91
CA ALA A 139 2.51 -4.56 9.94
C ALA A 139 2.47 -5.99 10.50
N GLU A 140 1.29 -6.53 10.79
CA GLU A 140 1.11 -7.92 11.23
C GLU A 140 1.64 -8.90 10.18
N ALA A 141 1.40 -8.62 8.90
CA ALA A 141 1.93 -9.40 7.77
C ALA A 141 3.45 -9.27 7.59
N GLY A 142 4.08 -8.27 8.20
CA GLY A 142 5.54 -8.12 8.26
C GLY A 142 6.15 -7.34 7.10
N ILE A 143 5.37 -6.54 6.37
CA ILE A 143 5.90 -5.70 5.30
C ILE A 143 6.81 -4.62 5.89
N SER A 144 8.01 -4.46 5.33
CA SER A 144 9.08 -3.69 5.97
C SER A 144 8.80 -2.19 6.06
N GLU A 145 8.19 -1.60 5.03
CA GLU A 145 7.88 -0.18 4.98
C GLU A 145 6.44 0.10 4.58
N TYR A 146 5.86 1.11 5.22
CA TYR A 146 4.54 1.64 4.91
C TYR A 146 4.64 3.13 4.64
N TRP A 147 3.97 3.59 3.58
CA TRP A 147 4.02 4.98 3.13
C TRP A 147 2.61 5.56 3.09
N GLU A 148 2.45 6.77 3.61
CA GLU A 148 1.22 7.56 3.48
C GLU A 148 1.51 8.78 2.62
N VAL A 149 0.74 8.96 1.55
CA VAL A 149 0.87 10.08 0.62
C VAL A 149 -0.31 11.01 0.81
N LEU A 150 -0.09 12.12 1.50
CA LEU A 150 -1.14 13.08 1.84
C LEU A 150 -1.26 14.12 0.73
N LEU A 151 -2.45 14.19 0.12
CA LEU A 151 -2.76 15.22 -0.86
C LEU A 151 -3.12 16.55 -0.17
N ASP A 152 -2.92 17.66 -0.87
CA ASP A 152 -3.44 18.95 -0.41
C ASP A 152 -4.99 18.96 -0.37
N ARG A 153 -5.56 20.01 0.23
CA ARG A 153 -7.01 20.12 0.43
C ARG A 153 -7.79 20.07 -0.88
N GLU A 154 -7.20 20.54 -1.96
CA GLU A 154 -7.78 20.58 -3.29
C GLU A 154 -7.52 19.30 -4.11
N GLY A 155 -6.72 18.35 -3.61
CA GLY A 155 -6.34 17.13 -4.32
C GLY A 155 -5.45 17.38 -5.54
N ARG A 156 -4.74 18.50 -5.60
CA ARG A 156 -3.99 18.96 -6.79
C ARG A 156 -2.50 18.67 -6.74
N ARG A 157 -1.97 18.35 -5.56
CA ARG A 157 -0.57 17.95 -5.37
C ARG A 157 -0.42 17.09 -4.11
N ILE A 158 0.69 16.39 -4.02
CA ILE A 158 1.16 15.80 -2.76
C ILE A 158 1.65 16.95 -1.87
N ASP A 159 1.09 17.07 -0.68
CA ASP A 159 1.54 18.05 0.32
C ASP A 159 2.65 17.45 1.21
N THR A 160 2.43 16.21 1.65
CA THR A 160 3.30 15.50 2.59
C THR A 160 3.39 14.01 2.26
N ILE A 161 4.56 13.41 2.42
CA ILE A 161 4.73 11.94 2.43
C ILE A 161 5.25 11.55 3.81
N LEU A 162 4.56 10.63 4.47
CA LEU A 162 5.01 10.02 5.72
C LEU A 162 5.54 8.62 5.40
N THR A 163 6.72 8.31 5.93
CA THR A 163 7.34 7.01 5.75
C THR A 163 7.51 6.33 7.09
N TYR A 164 7.13 5.06 7.15
CA TYR A 164 7.13 4.27 8.36
C TYR A 164 7.93 2.99 8.15
N ALA A 165 8.68 2.59 9.17
CA ALA A 165 9.43 1.34 9.20
C ALA A 165 8.78 0.35 10.17
N LEU A 166 8.76 -0.93 9.78
CA LEU A 166 8.26 -2.00 10.63
C LEU A 166 9.09 -2.08 11.91
N SER A 167 8.39 -2.14 13.04
CA SER A 167 8.99 -2.15 14.36
C SER A 167 8.25 -3.15 15.26
N THR A 168 9.00 -3.73 16.18
CA THR A 168 8.45 -4.50 17.30
C THR A 168 8.49 -3.59 18.53
N PRO A 169 7.37 -3.40 19.25
CA PRO A 169 7.37 -2.62 20.49
C PRO A 169 8.45 -3.13 21.46
N GLY A 170 9.49 -2.33 21.67
CA GLY A 170 10.52 -2.55 22.68
C GLY A 170 10.31 -1.64 23.89
N ASP A 171 11.00 -1.92 24.99
CA ASP A 171 11.07 -1.07 26.19
C ASP A 171 9.70 -0.66 26.77
N LEU A 172 8.77 -1.62 26.83
CA LEU A 172 7.47 -1.40 27.46
C LEU A 172 7.58 -1.49 29.00
N PRO A 173 6.79 -0.70 29.76
CA PRO A 173 6.76 -0.79 31.21
C PRO A 173 6.36 -2.19 31.71
N ASP A 174 6.81 -2.55 32.91
CA ASP A 174 6.46 -3.82 33.55
C ASP A 174 4.94 -4.03 33.58
N GLY A 175 4.50 -5.20 33.10
CA GLY A 175 3.09 -5.56 33.02
C GLY A 175 2.34 -5.03 31.80
N VAL A 176 3.00 -4.32 30.88
CA VAL A 176 2.41 -3.86 29.63
C VAL A 176 2.72 -4.82 28.49
N THR A 177 1.68 -5.45 27.94
CA THR A 177 1.77 -6.29 26.74
C THR A 177 1.24 -5.51 25.55
N PRO A 178 1.98 -5.42 24.42
CA PRO A 178 1.49 -4.73 23.25
C PRO A 178 0.33 -5.53 22.65
N LEU A 179 -0.74 -4.82 22.26
CA LEU A 179 -1.89 -5.44 21.58
C LEU A 179 -1.47 -6.11 20.26
N ARG A 180 -0.48 -5.54 19.58
CA ARG A 180 0.08 -6.07 18.33
C ARG A 180 1.58 -6.29 18.49
N PRO A 181 2.10 -7.45 18.09
CA PRO A 181 3.54 -7.74 18.20
C PRO A 181 4.37 -6.95 17.17
N ARG A 182 3.73 -6.47 16.10
CA ARG A 182 4.35 -5.67 15.04
C ARG A 182 3.53 -4.41 14.81
N GLN A 183 4.21 -3.29 14.64
CA GLN A 183 3.60 -2.00 14.32
C GLN A 183 4.56 -1.16 13.48
N TYR A 184 4.06 -0.11 12.88
CA TYR A 184 4.88 0.85 12.15
C TYR A 184 5.35 1.98 13.06
N ALA A 185 6.63 2.34 12.98
CA ALA A 185 7.17 3.54 13.57
C ALA A 185 7.39 4.57 12.46
N GLN A 186 6.90 5.81 12.64
CA GLN A 186 7.16 6.88 11.68
C GLN A 186 8.64 7.25 11.72
N VAL A 187 9.33 7.12 10.58
CA VAL A 187 10.77 7.37 10.45
C VAL A 187 11.08 8.55 9.53
N GLY A 188 10.09 9.08 8.82
CA GLY A 188 10.26 10.26 7.97
C GLY A 188 8.95 11.00 7.74
N GLU A 189 9.08 12.32 7.58
CA GLU A 189 8.03 13.24 7.14
C GLU A 189 8.64 14.17 6.10
N TRP A 190 8.11 14.09 4.88
CA TRP A 190 8.67 14.76 3.71
C TRP A 190 7.67 15.76 3.17
N SER A 191 8.11 16.99 2.93
CA SER A 191 7.29 18.04 2.34
C SER A 191 8.14 18.92 1.43
N HIS A 192 7.59 19.30 0.27
CA HIS A 192 8.23 20.18 -0.71
C HIS A 192 8.64 21.55 -0.13
N ARG A 193 8.06 21.95 1.01
CA ARG A 193 8.37 23.22 1.69
C ARG A 193 9.67 23.17 2.49
N VAL A 194 10.06 21.98 2.93
CA VAL A 194 11.19 21.76 3.84
C VAL A 194 12.30 20.97 3.17
N HIS A 195 11.92 19.97 2.37
CA HIS A 195 12.82 19.01 1.77
C HIS A 195 12.80 19.19 0.25
N PRO A 196 13.94 19.44 -0.41
CA PRO A 196 13.98 19.56 -1.87
C PRO A 196 13.79 18.20 -2.58
N VAL A 197 13.99 17.11 -1.86
CA VAL A 197 13.95 15.72 -2.36
C VAL A 197 13.49 14.81 -1.23
N ILE A 198 12.76 13.74 -1.54
CA ILE A 198 12.51 12.63 -0.61
C ILE A 198 13.71 11.68 -0.71
N SER A 199 14.40 11.42 0.40
CA SER A 199 15.63 10.61 0.38
C SER A 199 15.68 9.55 1.48
N LEU A 200 15.73 8.28 1.08
CA LEU A 200 15.80 7.13 1.97
C LEU A 200 16.89 6.16 1.50
N GLY A 201 17.51 5.44 2.43
CA GLY A 201 18.57 4.46 2.13
C GLY A 201 18.10 3.01 2.02
N HIS A 202 16.82 2.75 2.32
CA HIS A 202 16.21 1.43 2.42
C HIS A 202 14.84 1.47 1.71
N PRO A 203 14.37 0.36 1.11
CA PRO A 203 15.07 -0.92 0.89
C PRO A 203 16.20 -0.82 -0.14
N PHE A 204 16.24 0.26 -0.90
CA PHE A 204 17.33 0.68 -1.76
C PHE A 204 17.48 2.21 -1.70
N PRO A 205 18.56 2.80 -2.25
CA PRO A 205 18.67 4.24 -2.36
C PRO A 205 17.49 4.82 -3.13
N ILE A 206 16.66 5.59 -2.42
CA ILE A 206 15.54 6.33 -2.97
C ILE A 206 15.89 7.81 -2.92
N SER A 207 15.74 8.48 -4.06
CA SER A 207 15.93 9.92 -4.21
C SER A 207 14.90 10.44 -5.19
N ILE A 208 13.77 10.95 -4.69
CA ILE A 208 12.64 11.40 -5.51
C ILE A 208 12.52 12.92 -5.44
N PRO A 209 12.86 13.65 -6.52
CA PRO A 209 12.57 15.07 -6.64
C PRO A 209 11.07 15.32 -6.63
N TRP A 210 10.61 16.40 -6.00
CA TRP A 210 9.19 16.79 -6.03
C TRP A 210 8.67 17.09 -7.44
N ALA A 211 9.56 17.45 -8.37
CA ALA A 211 9.21 17.66 -9.77
C ALA A 211 8.68 16.38 -10.46
N ASP A 212 9.16 15.21 -10.05
CA ASP A 212 8.70 13.92 -10.60
C ASP A 212 7.30 13.56 -10.12
N LEU A 213 6.89 14.16 -8.99
CA LEU A 213 5.58 14.00 -8.36
C LEU A 213 4.57 15.10 -8.74
N ALA A 214 5.02 16.13 -9.47
CA ALA A 214 4.19 17.26 -9.85
C ALA A 214 3.22 16.96 -11.00
N TYR A 215 2.16 17.77 -11.09
CA TYR A 215 1.24 17.83 -12.22
C TYR A 215 1.66 18.90 -13.22
#